data_AF-A0A8J7GLF6-F1
#
_entry.id   AF-A0A8J7GLF6-F1
#
_cell.length_a   1.000
_cell.length_b   1.000
_cell.length_c   1.000
_cell.angle_alpha   90.00
_cell.angle_beta   90.00
_cell.angle_gamma   90.00
#
_symmetry.space_group_name_H-M   'P 1'
#
loop_
_entity.id
_entity.type
_entity.pdbx_description
1 polymer ?
#
loop_
_entity_poly.entity_id
_entity_poly.type
_entity_poly.pdbx_seq_one_letter_code
_entity_poly.pdbx_strand_id
1 'polypeptide(L)'
;MARPSNIDKLPEDIRAELHSELLRTNFTDYEWLSLWLADKGFSASKSAIHRYAVTNKDQILGLHQESKFHQAQLRLNALGIAATLSPGKDLGSLKEDADALLKWALFGY
;
A
#
# COMPACT_ATOMS: atom_id res chain seq x y z
N MET A 1 -9.60 -2.28 31.48
CA MET A 1 -9.97 -3.20 30.39
C MET A 1 -10.19 -2.38 29.12
N ALA A 2 -9.22 -2.36 28.21
CA ALA A 2 -9.35 -1.64 26.94
C ALA A 2 -10.33 -2.41 26.05
N ARG A 3 -11.51 -1.84 25.78
CA ARG A 3 -12.51 -2.44 24.89
C ARG A 3 -11.85 -2.69 23.51
N PRO A 4 -12.00 -3.88 22.91
CA PRO A 4 -11.42 -4.17 21.61
C PRO A 4 -11.91 -3.11 20.63
N SER A 5 -10.95 -2.49 19.94
CA SER A 5 -11.24 -1.38 19.04
C SER A 5 -12.11 -1.90 17.90
N ASN A 6 -13.38 -1.51 17.89
CA ASN A 6 -14.42 -1.99 16.98
C ASN A 6 -14.08 -1.80 15.49
N ILE A 7 -13.04 -1.02 15.18
CA ILE A 7 -12.53 -0.77 13.84
C ILE A 7 -12.03 -2.06 13.17
N ASP A 8 -11.43 -2.98 13.93
CA ASP A 8 -10.93 -4.24 13.35
C ASP A 8 -12.08 -5.17 12.89
N LYS A 9 -13.25 -5.05 13.53
CA LYS A 9 -14.48 -5.77 13.20
C LYS A 9 -15.31 -5.11 12.10
N LEU A 10 -14.85 -3.98 11.55
CA LEU A 10 -15.59 -3.33 10.46
C LEU A 10 -15.56 -4.22 9.22
N PRO A 11 -16.73 -4.38 8.54
CA PRO A 11 -16.77 -5.02 7.23
C PRO A 11 -15.88 -4.27 6.24
N GLU A 12 -15.35 -4.98 5.26
CA GLU A 12 -14.44 -4.42 4.25
C GLU A 12 -15.04 -3.21 3.52
N ASP A 13 -16.36 -3.23 3.30
CA ASP A 13 -17.12 -2.15 2.67
C ASP A 13 -17.01 -0.82 3.47
N ILE A 14 -17.28 -0.87 4.78
CA ILE A 14 -17.15 0.29 5.68
C ILE A 14 -15.69 0.70 5.85
N ARG A 15 -14.76 -0.26 5.81
CA ARG A 15 -13.32 0.00 5.89
C ARG A 15 -12.83 0.79 4.66
N ALA A 16 -13.31 0.46 3.47
CA ALA A 16 -12.99 1.17 2.24
C ALA A 16 -13.57 2.59 2.22
N GLU A 17 -14.81 2.77 2.70
CA GLU A 17 -15.39 4.10 2.90
C GLU A 17 -14.57 4.92 3.92
N LEU A 18 -14.17 4.29 5.04
CA LEU A 18 -13.34 4.93 6.05
C LEU A 18 -11.99 5.38 5.49
N HIS A 19 -11.37 4.58 4.61
CA HIS A 19 -10.12 4.94 3.93
C HIS A 19 -10.33 6.16 3.03
N SER A 20 -11.42 6.19 2.28
CA SER A 20 -11.79 7.31 1.40
C SER A 20 -12.00 8.60 2.20
N GLU A 21 -12.71 8.53 3.32
CA GLU A 21 -12.93 9.66 4.22
C GLU A 21 -11.66 10.12 4.94
N LEU A 22 -10.78 9.19 5.32
CA LEU A 22 -9.45 9.51 5.86
C LEU A 22 -8.57 10.25 4.85
N LEU A 23 -8.63 9.86 3.58
CA LEU A 23 -7.95 10.58 2.49
C LEU A 23 -8.57 11.95 2.26
N ARG A 24 -9.90 12.05 2.20
CA ARG A 24 -10.64 13.30 2.00
C ARG A 24 -10.35 14.34 3.08
N THR A 25 -10.22 13.88 4.32
CA THR A 25 -9.91 14.72 5.50
C THR A 25 -8.41 14.83 5.78
N ASN A 26 -7.56 14.26 4.93
CA ASN A 26 -6.10 14.25 5.09
C ASN A 26 -5.66 13.88 6.52
N PHE A 27 -6.33 12.90 7.13
CA PHE A 27 -6.01 12.41 8.47
C PHE A 27 -6.06 13.47 9.59
N THR A 28 -6.92 14.49 9.47
CA THR A 28 -7.04 15.56 10.48
C THR A 28 -8.35 15.52 11.27
N ASP A 29 -9.46 15.09 10.66
CA ASP A 29 -10.79 15.20 11.28
C ASP A 29 -11.30 13.87 11.89
N TYR A 30 -10.59 13.40 12.93
CA TYR A 30 -10.95 12.16 13.63
C TYR A 30 -12.23 12.24 14.46
N GLU A 31 -12.65 13.46 14.83
CA GLU A 31 -13.89 13.67 15.58
C GLU A 31 -15.11 13.45 14.70
N TRP A 32 -15.11 14.03 13.49
CA TRP A 32 -16.15 13.79 12.51
C TRP A 32 -16.21 12.31 12.10
N LEU A 33 -15.06 11.68 11.85
CA LEU A 33 -14.98 10.24 11.53
C LEU A 33 -15.55 9.36 12.66
N SER A 34 -15.34 9.75 13.92
CA SER A 34 -15.90 9.06 15.08
C SER A 34 -17.42 9.15 15.13
N LEU A 35 -17.98 10.31 14.79
CA LEU A 35 -19.43 10.53 14.72
C LEU A 35 -20.05 9.76 13.54
N TRP A 36 -19.40 9.80 12.37
CA TRP A 36 -19.83 9.08 11.18
C TRP A 36 -19.87 7.56 11.39
N LEU A 37 -18.83 7.00 12.05
CA LEU A 37 -18.83 5.58 12.44
C LEU A 37 -19.95 5.27 13.42
N ALA A 38 -20.22 6.17 14.39
CA ALA A 38 -21.28 5.98 15.37
C ALA A 38 -22.68 6.00 14.73
N ASP A 39 -22.92 6.86 13.73
CA ASP A 39 -24.15 6.91 12.93
C ASP A 39 -24.40 5.59 12.18
N LYS A 40 -23.34 4.97 11.65
CA LYS A 40 -23.37 3.65 11.01
C LYS A 40 -23.54 2.48 12.01
N GLY A 41 -23.66 2.76 13.31
CA GLY A 41 -23.81 1.75 14.37
C GLY A 41 -22.49 1.24 14.96
N PHE A 42 -21.35 1.83 14.61
CA PHE A 42 -20.03 1.43 15.07
C PHE A 42 -19.41 2.46 16.00
N SER A 43 -19.35 2.17 17.30
CA SER A 43 -18.61 3.02 18.24
C SER A 43 -17.09 2.84 18.10
N ALA A 44 -16.41 3.84 17.57
CA ALA A 44 -14.94 3.95 17.53
C ALA A 44 -14.50 5.30 18.08
N SER A 45 -13.53 5.32 19.01
CA SER A 45 -13.00 6.58 19.54
C SER A 45 -11.96 7.20 18.61
N LYS A 46 -11.80 8.53 18.65
CA LYS A 46 -10.75 9.26 17.89
C LYS A 46 -9.37 8.61 17.97
N SER A 47 -8.96 8.16 19.15
CA SER A 47 -7.65 7.51 19.35
C SER A 47 -7.54 6.15 18.66
N ALA A 48 -8.65 5.41 18.55
CA ALA A 48 -8.68 4.14 17.83
C ALA A 48 -8.56 4.38 16.32
N ILE A 49 -9.26 5.39 15.80
CA ILE A 49 -9.20 5.79 14.38
C ILE A 49 -7.81 6.30 14.03
N HIS A 50 -7.22 7.15 14.87
CA HIS A 50 -5.86 7.63 14.69
C HIS A 50 -4.85 6.47 14.65
N ARG A 51 -4.91 5.55 15.62
CA ARG A 51 -4.00 4.38 15.62
C ARG A 51 -4.20 3.52 14.38
N TYR A 52 -5.44 3.27 14.00
CA TYR A 52 -5.76 2.52 12.79
C TYR A 52 -5.21 3.19 11.53
N ALA A 53 -5.42 4.50 11.40
CA ALA A 53 -4.97 5.28 10.27
C ALA A 53 -3.44 5.33 10.17
N VAL A 54 -2.72 5.42 11.29
CA VAL A 54 -1.25 5.33 11.32
C VAL A 54 -0.78 3.94 10.88
N THR A 55 -1.37 2.87 11.39
CA THR A 55 -1.00 1.49 11.02
C THR A 55 -1.32 1.17 9.56
N ASN A 56 -2.44 1.67 9.03
CA ASN A 56 -2.90 1.36 7.68
C ASN A 56 -2.59 2.48 6.69
N LYS A 57 -1.78 3.48 7.06
CA LYS A 57 -1.50 4.67 6.24
C LYS A 57 -1.00 4.31 4.85
N ASP A 58 -0.10 3.33 4.77
CA ASP A 58 0.51 2.89 3.51
C ASP A 58 -0.52 2.20 2.59
N GLN A 59 -1.46 1.45 3.18
CA GLN A 59 -2.58 0.85 2.45
C GLN A 59 -3.57 1.93 1.97
N ILE A 60 -3.93 2.87 2.85
CA ILE A 60 -4.88 3.95 2.57
C ILE A 60 -4.36 4.86 1.45
N LEU A 61 -3.07 5.16 1.43
CA LEU A 61 -2.43 5.98 0.40
C LEU A 61 -2.20 5.23 -0.94
N GLY A 62 -2.64 3.97 -1.06
CA GLY A 62 -2.49 3.18 -2.30
C GLY A 62 -1.06 2.73 -2.59
N LEU A 63 -0.11 3.06 -1.71
CA LEU A 63 1.32 2.88 -1.93
C LEU A 63 1.70 1.40 -2.10
N HIS A 64 1.01 0.47 -1.46
CA HIS A 64 1.37 -0.95 -1.54
C HIS A 64 1.00 -1.67 -2.83
N GLN A 65 -0.13 -1.34 -3.46
CA GLN A 65 -0.60 -2.10 -4.62
C GLN A 65 0.08 -1.61 -5.91
N GLU A 66 0.15 -0.29 -6.09
CA GLU A 66 0.92 0.31 -7.19
C GLU A 66 2.41 -0.08 -7.12
N SER A 67 3.00 -0.14 -5.93
CA SER A 67 4.42 -0.50 -5.78
C SER A 67 4.77 -1.90 -6.27
N LYS A 68 3.92 -2.91 -6.04
CA LYS A 68 4.21 -4.29 -6.49
C LYS A 68 4.06 -4.46 -7.99
N PHE A 69 3.00 -3.89 -8.58
CA PHE A 69 2.81 -3.90 -10.03
C PHE A 69 3.90 -3.09 -10.73
N HIS A 70 4.26 -1.93 -10.19
CA HIS A 70 5.35 -1.11 -10.71
C HIS A 70 6.69 -1.84 -10.62
N GLN A 71 6.99 -2.50 -9.49
CA GLN A 71 8.20 -3.31 -9.35
C GLN A 71 8.23 -4.50 -10.32
N ALA A 72 7.09 -5.17 -10.54
CA ALA A 72 6.99 -6.25 -11.52
C ALA A 72 7.21 -5.73 -12.94
N GLN A 73 6.62 -4.58 -13.29
CA GLN A 73 6.77 -3.96 -14.59
C GLN A 73 8.22 -3.53 -14.86
N LEU A 74 8.88 -2.93 -13.88
CA LEU A 74 10.30 -2.57 -13.95
C LEU A 74 11.19 -3.80 -14.20
N ARG A 75 10.91 -4.91 -13.52
CA ARG A 75 11.62 -6.19 -13.75
C ARG A 75 11.41 -6.75 -15.14
N LEU A 76 10.19 -6.71 -15.67
CA LEU A 76 9.92 -7.19 -17.02
C LEU A 76 10.60 -6.32 -18.08
N ASN A 77 10.60 -5.00 -17.91
CA ASN A 77 11.32 -4.08 -18.79
C ASN A 77 12.83 -4.32 -18.75
N ALA A 78 13.42 -4.42 -17.55
CA ALA A 78 14.84 -4.71 -17.39
C ALA A 78 15.22 -6.07 -17.98
N LEU A 79 14.36 -7.09 -17.84
CA LEU A 79 14.54 -8.39 -18.46
C LEU A 79 14.52 -8.32 -19.99
N GLY A 80 13.62 -7.50 -20.56
CA GLY A 80 13.60 -7.23 -21.99
C GLY A 80 14.91 -6.59 -22.48
N ILE A 81 15.45 -5.62 -21.73
CA ILE A 81 16.73 -4.98 -22.03
C ILE A 81 17.90 -5.97 -21.91
N ALA A 82 17.91 -6.81 -20.88
CA ALA A 82 18.93 -7.86 -20.73
C ALA A 82 18.90 -8.85 -21.91
N ALA A 83 17.70 -9.22 -22.37
CA ALA A 83 17.50 -10.13 -23.50
C ALA A 83 17.99 -9.56 -24.84
N THR A 84 17.86 -8.24 -25.06
CA THR A 84 18.38 -7.59 -26.27
C THR A 84 19.89 -7.42 -26.25
N LEU A 85 20.49 -7.20 -25.07
CA LEU A 85 21.94 -7.04 -24.90
C LEU A 85 22.71 -8.36 -24.97
N SER A 86 22.09 -9.48 -24.60
CA SER A 86 22.71 -10.81 -24.59
C SER A 86 21.78 -11.88 -25.20
N PRO A 87 21.57 -11.85 -26.53
CA PRO A 87 20.74 -12.84 -27.20
C PRO A 87 21.38 -14.24 -27.08
N GLY A 88 20.64 -15.21 -26.54
CA GLY A 88 21.06 -16.61 -26.44
C GLY A 88 21.54 -17.09 -25.05
N LYS A 89 21.51 -16.23 -24.03
CA LYS A 89 21.72 -16.65 -22.62
C LYS A 89 20.51 -17.42 -22.07
N ASP A 90 20.77 -18.29 -21.09
CA ASP A 90 19.72 -18.96 -20.32
C ASP A 90 18.88 -17.93 -19.52
N LEU A 91 17.61 -18.27 -19.29
CA LEU A 91 16.65 -17.42 -18.57
C LEU A 91 17.13 -17.08 -17.15
N GLY A 92 17.88 -17.96 -16.49
CA GLY A 92 18.49 -17.71 -15.19
C GLY A 92 19.48 -16.56 -15.24
N SER A 93 20.46 -16.62 -16.15
CA SER A 93 21.46 -15.56 -16.32
C SER A 93 20.84 -14.23 -16.75
N LEU A 94 19.82 -14.27 -17.62
CA LEU A 94 19.07 -13.08 -18.04
C LEU A 94 18.37 -12.36 -16.89
N LYS A 95 17.83 -13.11 -15.92
CA LYS A 95 17.23 -12.53 -14.71
C LYS A 95 18.28 -11.88 -13.82
N GLU A 96 19.47 -12.45 -13.71
CA GLU A 96 20.57 -11.84 -12.96
C GLU A 96 21.07 -10.54 -13.61
N ASP A 97 21.24 -10.54 -14.93
CA ASP A 97 21.58 -9.34 -15.70
C ASP A 97 20.49 -8.25 -15.55
N ALA A 98 19.21 -8.63 -15.58
CA ALA A 98 18.09 -7.70 -15.36
C ALA A 98 18.05 -7.12 -13.95
N ASP A 99 18.35 -7.93 -12.93
CA ASP A 99 18.42 -7.48 -11.54
C ASP A 99 19.62 -6.54 -11.31
N ALA A 100 20.76 -6.82 -11.94
CA ALA A 100 21.93 -5.94 -11.94
C ALA A 100 21.62 -4.59 -12.60
N LEU A 101 20.92 -4.58 -13.75
CA LEU A 101 20.47 -3.35 -14.42
C LEU A 101 19.52 -2.53 -13.54
N LEU A 102 18.59 -3.19 -12.85
CA LEU A 102 17.70 -2.51 -11.91
C LEU A 102 18.43 -1.95 -10.69
N LYS A 103 19.38 -2.71 -10.13
CA LYS A 103 20.21 -2.24 -9.01
C LYS A 103 21.01 -1.02 -9.42
N TRP A 104 21.64 -1.05 -10.59
CA TRP A 104 22.34 0.11 -11.14
C TRP A 104 21.40 1.30 -11.35
N ALA A 105 20.22 1.10 -11.94
CA ALA A 105 19.27 2.19 -12.18
C ALA A 105 18.70 2.81 -10.89
N LEU A 106 18.52 2.02 -9.83
CA LEU A 106 17.94 2.47 -8.55
C LEU A 106 18.98 3.03 -7.58
N PHE A 107 20.18 2.45 -7.55
CA PHE A 107 21.20 2.73 -6.52
C PHE A 107 22.50 3.30 -7.09
N GLY A 108 22.68 3.28 -8.41
CA GLY A 108 23.82 3.90 -9.10
C GLY A 108 25.17 3.21 -8.93
N TYR A 109 25.23 2.02 -8.29
CA TYR A 109 26.45 1.30 -7.92
C TYR A 109 26.40 -0.18 -8.31
#